data_AF-A0A9Q1E702-F1
#
_entry.id   AF-A0A9Q1E702-F1
#
_cell.length_a   1.000
_cell.length_b   1.000
_cell.length_c   1.000
_cell.angle_alpha   90.00
_cell.angle_beta   90.00
_cell.angle_gamma   90.00
#
_symmetry.space_group_name_H-M   'P 1'
#
loop_
_entity.id
_entity.type
_entity.pdbx_description
1 polymer ?
#
loop_
_entity_poly.entity_id
_entity_poly.type
_entity_poly.pdbx_seq_one_letter_code
_entity_poly.pdbx_strand_id
1 'polypeptide(L)'
;MTNPLLHSPDMTNPLLHSPDMTNPLLHSPDMTNPLLHSPDMTNPLLHSPDMTNPLLQSPDMTNPLLHSPDMTNPLLHSSDMTNPLLHSPDMINPLLHSPDMTNLLLHSSDMTNPLLHSSDMTNPLLHSPDMTNPLLHSPDMTNPLLHSPDMTNPLLHSSDMTNPLLHSPDMTNPLLHSPDMTNPLLHSPDMTNPLLHSPDMTNPLLHS
;
A
#
# COMPACT_ATOMS: atom_id res chain seq x y z
N MET A 1 -21.44 13.91 9.46
CA MET A 1 -21.63 13.62 8.03
C MET A 1 -21.60 14.90 7.21
N THR A 2 -20.42 15.28 6.76
CA THR A 2 -20.26 16.22 5.65
C THR A 2 -19.85 15.43 4.41
N ASN A 3 -20.48 15.70 3.27
CA ASN A 3 -20.10 15.14 1.96
C ASN A 3 -19.52 16.27 1.09
N PRO A 4 -18.35 16.84 1.46
CA PRO A 4 -17.79 17.97 0.73
C PRO A 4 -17.40 17.52 -0.67
N LEU A 5 -17.83 18.30 -1.67
CA LEU A 5 -17.40 18.18 -3.06
C LEU A 5 -16.56 19.40 -3.39
N LEU A 6 -15.29 19.19 -3.72
CA LEU A 6 -14.40 20.24 -4.18
C LEU A 6 -13.92 19.94 -5.59
N HIS A 7 -14.25 20.84 -6.51
CA HIS A 7 -13.82 20.78 -7.90
C HIS A 7 -13.20 22.13 -8.29
N SER A 8 -11.98 22.10 -8.82
CA SER A 8 -11.23 23.26 -9.25
C SER A 8 -10.36 22.89 -10.47
N PRO A 9 -10.04 23.84 -11.37
CA PRO A 9 -9.08 23.59 -12.45
C PRO A 9 -7.64 23.34 -11.97
N ASP A 10 -7.30 23.78 -10.77
CA ASP A 10 -6.03 23.56 -10.09
C ASP A 10 -6.30 23.60 -8.56
N MET A 11 -5.69 22.69 -7.81
CA MET A 11 -5.75 22.65 -6.36
C MET A 11 -4.34 22.57 -5.76
N THR A 12 -3.89 23.71 -5.24
CA THR A 12 -2.67 23.79 -4.43
C THR A 12 -3.03 23.97 -2.95
N ASN A 13 -2.64 23.01 -2.10
CA ASN A 13 -2.91 22.96 -0.66
C ASN A 13 -4.40 23.02 -0.26
N PRO A 14 -5.35 22.31 -0.92
CA PRO A 14 -6.72 22.28 -0.44
C PRO A 14 -6.79 21.56 0.93
N LEU A 15 -7.49 22.15 1.88
CA LEU A 15 -7.70 21.57 3.21
C LEU A 15 -9.19 21.32 3.43
N LEU A 16 -9.55 20.06 3.66
CA LEU A 16 -10.86 19.69 4.18
C LEU A 16 -10.72 19.13 5.58
N HIS A 17 -11.39 19.78 6.53
CA HIS A 17 -11.49 19.33 7.91
C HIS A 17 -12.93 19.31 8.37
N SER A 18 -13.36 18.19 8.96
CA SER A 18 -14.70 18.02 9.53
C SER A 18 -14.67 16.99 10.65
N PRO A 19 -15.57 17.07 11.66
CA PRO A 19 -15.70 16.04 12.69
C PRO A 19 -16.06 14.64 12.17
N ASP A 20 -16.69 14.54 11.00
CA ASP A 20 -17.03 13.27 10.33
C ASP A 20 -17.24 13.54 8.83
N MET A 21 -16.50 12.81 7.99
CA MET A 21 -16.59 12.87 6.54
C MET A 21 -17.10 11.56 5.93
N THR A 22 -18.20 11.68 5.18
CA THR A 22 -18.77 10.58 4.41
C THR A 22 -18.75 10.95 2.94
N ASN A 23 -18.12 10.14 2.10
CA ASN A 23 -17.97 10.38 0.66
C ASN A 23 -17.39 11.78 0.29
N PRO A 24 -16.33 12.31 0.96
CA PRO A 24 -15.70 13.53 0.48
C PRO A 24 -15.05 13.29 -0.89
N LEU A 25 -15.23 14.22 -1.83
CA LEU A 25 -14.68 14.13 -3.19
C LEU A 25 -13.84 15.36 -3.51
N LEU A 26 -12.56 15.15 -3.80
CA LEU A 26 -11.65 16.13 -4.39
C LEU A 26 -11.34 15.74 -5.83
N HIS A 27 -11.60 16.67 -6.74
CA HIS A 27 -11.28 16.49 -8.16
C HIS A 27 -10.62 17.74 -8.73
N SER A 28 -9.42 17.60 -9.29
CA SER A 28 -8.72 18.65 -10.04
C SER A 28 -7.91 18.03 -11.18
N PRO A 29 -7.65 18.74 -12.30
CA PRO A 29 -6.63 18.37 -13.28
C PRO A 29 -5.20 18.24 -12.70
N ASP A 30 -4.86 19.07 -11.72
CA ASP A 30 -3.60 19.02 -10.96
C ASP A 30 -3.91 19.21 -9.47
N MET A 31 -3.35 18.35 -8.62
CA MET A 31 -3.55 18.40 -7.18
C MET A 31 -2.22 18.29 -6.44
N THR A 32 -1.81 19.40 -5.82
CA THR A 32 -0.59 19.48 -5.03
C THR A 32 -0.91 19.69 -3.55
N ASN A 33 -0.42 18.81 -2.69
CA ASN A 33 -0.60 18.79 -1.24
C ASN A 33 -2.06 18.83 -0.73
N PRO A 34 -3.01 18.05 -1.27
CA PRO A 34 -4.35 18.00 -0.71
C PRO A 34 -4.34 17.34 0.68
N LEU A 35 -5.06 17.93 1.63
CA LEU A 35 -5.18 17.41 3.00
C LEU A 35 -6.65 17.17 3.35
N LEU A 36 -7.00 15.90 3.60
CA LEU A 36 -8.27 15.50 4.20
C LEU A 36 -8.02 15.03 5.62
N HIS A 37 -8.67 15.68 6.59
CA HIS A 37 -8.58 15.29 7.98
C HIS A 37 -9.96 15.21 8.65
N SER A 38 -10.29 14.04 9.19
CA SER A 38 -11.48 13.81 10.02
C SER A 38 -11.18 12.79 11.11
N PRO A 39 -11.87 12.80 12.25
CA PRO A 39 -11.91 11.66 13.18
C PRO A 39 -12.40 10.36 12.53
N ASP A 40 -13.45 10.46 11.71
CA ASP A 40 -14.07 9.34 11.00
C ASP A 40 -14.16 9.68 9.50
N MET A 41 -13.58 8.82 8.65
CA MET A 41 -13.56 9.04 7.21
C MET A 41 -14.03 7.80 6.47
N THR A 42 -15.20 7.91 5.82
CA THR A 42 -15.79 6.82 5.04
C THR A 42 -15.85 7.20 3.56
N ASN A 43 -15.30 6.35 2.70
CA ASN A 43 -15.24 6.49 1.24
C ASN A 43 -14.64 7.83 0.73
N PRO A 44 -13.52 8.34 1.25
CA PRO A 44 -12.89 9.51 0.66
C PRO A 44 -12.35 9.20 -0.74
N LEU A 45 -12.59 10.11 -1.69
CA LEU A 45 -12.13 9.98 -3.06
C LEU A 45 -11.30 11.20 -3.47
N LEU A 46 -10.03 10.96 -3.80
CA LEU A 46 -9.18 11.93 -4.47
C LEU A 46 -8.91 11.45 -5.89
N HIS A 47 -9.21 12.31 -6.86
CA HIS A 47 -8.94 12.07 -8.27
C HIS A 47 -8.24 13.26 -8.91
N SER A 48 -7.12 13.00 -9.58
CA SER A 48 -6.40 13.96 -10.40
C SER A 48 -5.63 13.23 -11.50
N PRO A 49 -5.42 13.82 -12.69
CA PRO A 49 -4.37 13.41 -13.62
C PRO A 49 -2.97 13.37 -12.97
N ASP A 50 -2.61 14.45 -12.27
CA ASP A 50 -1.34 14.60 -11.56
C ASP A 50 -1.59 14.85 -10.08
N MET A 51 -1.03 14.02 -9.20
CA MET A 51 -1.25 14.11 -7.76
C MET A 51 0.07 14.05 -6.99
N THR A 52 0.41 15.15 -6.32
CA THR A 52 1.65 15.28 -5.55
C THR A 52 1.36 15.49 -4.07
N ASN A 53 1.94 14.65 -3.21
CA ASN A 53 1.83 14.66 -1.75
C ASN A 53 0.37 14.68 -1.20
N PRO A 54 -0.56 13.85 -1.67
CA PRO A 54 -1.88 13.77 -1.05
C PRO A 54 -1.79 13.16 0.35
N LEU A 55 -2.49 13.77 1.32
CA LEU A 55 -2.53 13.31 2.70
C LEU A 55 -3.98 13.07 3.15
N LEU A 56 -4.28 11.82 3.48
CA LEU A 56 -5.51 11.44 4.19
C LEU A 56 -5.12 11.03 5.61
N GLN A 57 -5.71 11.71 6.59
CA GLN A 57 -5.46 11.43 8.00
C GLN A 57 -6.78 11.27 8.77
N SER A 58 -7.01 10.08 9.31
CA SER A 58 -8.19 9.77 10.12
C SER A 58 -7.90 8.66 11.11
N PRO A 59 -8.23 8.75 12.40
CA PRO A 59 -8.28 7.60 13.31
C PRO A 59 -8.94 6.37 12.66
N ASP A 60 -10.16 6.52 12.16
CA ASP A 60 -10.87 5.44 11.48
C ASP A 60 -11.05 5.79 9.99
N MET A 61 -10.51 4.95 9.11
CA MET A 61 -10.55 5.17 7.66
C MET A 61 -11.09 3.94 6.92
N THR A 62 -12.25 4.09 6.28
CA THR A 62 -12.90 3.01 5.55
C THR A 62 -13.03 3.34 4.06
N ASN A 63 -12.57 2.44 3.20
CA ASN A 63 -12.57 2.52 1.74
C ASN A 63 -11.96 3.82 1.15
N PRO A 64 -10.79 4.30 1.59
CA PRO A 64 -10.17 5.43 0.93
C PRO A 64 -9.72 5.06 -0.49
N LEU A 65 -10.02 5.92 -1.45
CA LEU A 65 -9.66 5.75 -2.86
C LEU A 65 -8.84 6.94 -3.35
N LEU A 66 -7.59 6.67 -3.72
CA LEU A 66 -6.75 7.62 -4.46
C LEU A 66 -6.53 7.06 -5.86
N HIS A 67 -6.87 7.88 -6.86
CA HIS A 67 -6.66 7.55 -8.26
C HIS A 67 -5.94 8.70 -8.97
N SER A 68 -4.79 8.40 -9.56
CA SER A 68 -4.07 9.33 -10.43
C SER A 68 -3.30 8.57 -11.51
N PRO A 69 -3.21 9.03 -12.76
CA PRO A 69 -2.17 8.62 -13.71
C PRO A 69 -0.76 8.68 -13.10
N ASP A 70 -0.40 9.84 -12.54
CA ASP A 70 0.89 10.08 -11.90
C ASP A 70 0.68 10.43 -10.42
N MET A 71 1.21 9.61 -9.51
CA MET A 71 1.03 9.77 -8.07
C MET A 71 2.38 9.77 -7.35
N THR A 72 2.72 10.90 -6.73
CA THR A 72 3.99 11.07 -6.01
C THR A 72 3.75 11.33 -4.53
N ASN A 73 4.40 10.54 -3.67
CA ASN A 73 4.36 10.58 -2.20
C ASN A 73 2.94 10.59 -1.58
N PRO A 74 2.00 9.72 -1.99
CA PRO A 74 0.72 9.64 -1.29
C PRO A 74 0.92 9.10 0.13
N LEU A 75 0.25 9.73 1.10
CA LEU A 75 0.31 9.36 2.51
C LEU A 75 -1.09 9.10 3.05
N LEU A 76 -1.33 7.86 3.50
CA LEU A 76 -2.52 7.51 4.28
C LEU A 76 -2.09 7.14 5.69
N HIS A 77 -2.69 7.81 6.68
CA HIS A 77 -2.40 7.58 8.08
C HIS A 77 -3.69 7.38 8.88
N SER A 78 -3.83 6.24 9.53
CA SER A 78 -4.95 5.93 10.43
C SER A 78 -4.57 5.12 11.65
N SER A 79 -5.49 4.97 12.59
CA SER A 79 -5.42 3.96 13.64
C SER A 79 -5.97 2.63 13.14
N ASP A 80 -7.06 2.68 12.36
CA ASP A 80 -7.68 1.53 11.72
C ASP A 80 -7.97 1.85 10.24
N MET A 81 -7.47 1.01 9.34
CA MET A 81 -7.59 1.18 7.89
C MET A 81 -8.24 -0.04 7.25
N THR A 82 -9.42 0.16 6.66
CA THR A 82 -10.16 -0.92 6.01
C THR A 82 -10.35 -0.63 4.52
N ASN A 83 -9.96 -1.58 3.68
CA ASN A 83 -10.04 -1.55 2.21
C ASN A 83 -9.44 -0.29 1.53
N PRO A 84 -8.24 0.18 1.89
CA PRO A 84 -7.60 1.26 1.14
C PRO A 84 -7.24 0.81 -0.28
N LEU A 85 -7.54 1.68 -1.25
CA LEU A 85 -7.24 1.46 -2.67
C LEU A 85 -6.45 2.63 -3.23
N LEU A 86 -5.21 2.36 -3.64
CA LEU A 86 -4.38 3.29 -4.41
C LEU A 86 -4.17 2.72 -5.80
N HIS A 87 -4.55 3.49 -6.81
CA HIS A 87 -4.35 3.11 -8.21
C HIS A 87 -3.63 4.22 -8.97
N SER A 88 -2.49 3.87 -9.57
CA SER A 88 -1.73 4.79 -10.42
C SER A 88 -0.84 4.05 -11.40
N PRO A 89 -0.90 4.29 -12.72
CA PRO A 89 0.14 3.89 -13.67
C PRO A 89 1.55 4.10 -13.13
N ASP A 90 1.89 5.32 -12.69
CA ASP A 90 3.19 5.62 -12.09
C ASP A 90 3.01 6.00 -10.61
N MET A 91 3.53 5.18 -9.70
CA MET A 91 3.40 5.39 -8.25
C MET A 91 4.76 5.47 -7.57
N ILE A 92 5.07 6.63 -7.01
CA ILE A 92 6.36 6.91 -6.37
C ILE A 92 6.16 7.18 -4.88
N ASN A 93 6.90 6.44 -4.04
CA ASN A 93 6.95 6.55 -2.59
C ASN A 93 5.58 6.56 -1.88
N PRO A 94 4.62 5.67 -2.20
CA PRO A 94 3.40 5.58 -1.41
C PRO A 94 3.72 5.11 0.01
N LEU A 95 3.23 5.84 1.01
CA LEU A 95 3.43 5.54 2.42
C LEU A 95 2.07 5.32 3.08
N LEU A 96 1.85 4.11 3.60
CA LEU A 96 0.63 3.78 4.33
C LEU A 96 0.99 3.27 5.71
N HIS A 97 0.43 3.93 6.71
CA HIS A 97 0.63 3.59 8.10
C HIS A 97 -0.71 3.47 8.84
N SER A 98 -0.94 2.30 9.43
CA SER A 98 -2.03 2.07 10.36
C SER A 98 -1.62 0.97 11.33
N PRO A 99 -1.86 1.04 12.65
CA PRO A 99 -1.76 -0.09 13.56
C PRO A 99 -2.52 -1.33 13.06
N ASP A 100 -3.73 -1.15 12.55
CA ASP A 100 -4.56 -2.21 11.97
C ASP A 100 -4.84 -1.89 10.49
N MET A 101 -4.53 -2.83 9.60
CA MET A 101 -4.71 -2.66 8.16
C MET A 101 -5.33 -3.91 7.54
N THR A 102 -6.48 -3.75 6.88
CA THR A 102 -7.21 -4.87 6.27
C THR A 102 -7.55 -4.62 4.80
N ASN A 103 -7.35 -5.65 3.96
CA ASN A 103 -7.73 -5.70 2.54
C ASN A 103 -7.20 -4.53 1.70
N LEU A 104 -5.95 -4.15 1.96
CA LEU A 104 -5.28 -3.09 1.21
C LEU A 104 -4.97 -3.54 -0.22
N LEU A 105 -5.19 -2.64 -1.19
CA LEU A 105 -4.80 -2.84 -2.58
C LEU A 105 -3.99 -1.64 -3.10
N LEU A 106 -2.72 -1.90 -3.45
CA LEU A 106 -1.88 -1.01 -4.24
C LEU A 106 -1.69 -1.61 -5.64
N HIS A 107 -2.13 -0.89 -6.66
CA HIS A 107 -1.98 -1.30 -8.04
C HIS A 107 -1.32 -0.22 -8.88
N SER A 108 -0.24 -0.60 -9.58
CA SER A 108 0.49 0.30 -10.48
C SER A 108 0.99 -0.41 -11.74
N SER A 109 1.45 0.36 -12.72
CA SER A 109 2.30 -0.15 -13.81
C SER A 109 3.77 -0.15 -13.36
N ASP A 110 4.21 0.97 -12.77
CA ASP A 110 5.54 1.17 -12.22
C ASP A 110 5.45 1.66 -10.77
N MET A 111 5.89 0.82 -9.83
CA MET A 111 5.82 1.12 -8.39
C MET A 111 7.22 1.24 -7.79
N THR A 112 7.55 2.42 -7.27
CA THR A 112 8.86 2.71 -6.68
C THR A 112 8.74 3.07 -5.20
N ASN A 113 9.50 2.37 -4.35
CA ASN A 113 9.58 2.52 -2.90
C ASN A 113 8.21 2.53 -2.15
N PRO A 114 7.27 1.61 -2.42
CA PRO A 114 6.07 1.53 -1.60
C PRO A 114 6.44 1.07 -0.18
N LEU A 115 5.93 1.77 0.83
CA LEU A 115 6.16 1.47 2.24
C LEU A 115 4.83 1.25 2.96
N LEU A 116 4.64 0.02 3.45
CA LEU A 116 3.51 -0.36 4.28
C LEU A 116 4.00 -0.72 5.68
N HIS A 117 3.45 -0.05 6.69
CA HIS A 117 3.79 -0.30 8.08
C HIS A 117 2.54 -0.46 8.93
N SER A 118 2.39 -1.64 9.54
CA SER A 118 1.29 -1.97 10.45
C SER A 118 1.75 -2.73 11.69
N SER A 119 0.94 -2.75 12.74
CA SER A 119 1.11 -3.78 13.79
C SER A 119 0.56 -5.10 13.25
N ASP A 120 -0.68 -5.06 12.76
CA ASP A 120 -1.39 -6.21 12.19
C ASP A 120 -1.80 -5.91 10.73
N MET A 121 -1.42 -6.78 9.79
CA MET A 121 -1.74 -6.61 8.38
C MET A 121 -2.44 -7.85 7.83
N THR A 122 -3.68 -7.69 7.35
CA THR A 122 -4.48 -8.79 6.80
C THR A 122 -4.84 -8.52 5.35
N ASN A 123 -4.50 -9.46 4.47
CA ASN A 123 -4.73 -9.42 3.02
C ASN A 123 -4.18 -8.15 2.31
N PRO A 124 -2.95 -7.69 2.56
CA PRO A 124 -2.36 -6.64 1.74
C PRO A 124 -2.00 -7.20 0.35
N LEU A 125 -2.36 -6.47 -0.70
CA LEU A 125 -2.05 -6.81 -2.09
C LEU A 125 -1.27 -5.68 -2.74
N LEU A 126 -0.06 -5.99 -3.22
CA LEU A 126 0.72 -5.11 -4.10
C LEU A 126 0.88 -5.79 -5.45
N HIS A 127 0.49 -5.08 -6.50
CA HIS A 127 0.63 -5.53 -7.88
C HIS A 127 1.22 -4.42 -8.74
N SER A 128 2.30 -4.74 -9.43
CA SER A 128 2.92 -3.90 -10.45
C SER A 128 3.64 -4.78 -11.48
N PRO A 129 3.61 -4.50 -12.78
CA PRO A 129 4.58 -5.00 -13.76
C PRO A 129 6.04 -4.86 -13.29
N ASP A 130 6.42 -3.65 -12.87
CA ASP A 130 7.74 -3.34 -12.36
C ASP A 130 7.63 -2.79 -10.93
N MET A 131 8.35 -3.43 -9.99
CA MET A 131 8.34 -3.05 -8.58
C MET A 131 9.74 -2.91 -8.01
N THR A 132 10.08 -1.71 -7.53
CA THR A 132 11.40 -1.40 -6.99
C THR A 132 11.31 -0.99 -5.51
N ASN A 133 12.11 -1.66 -4.66
CA ASN A 133 12.22 -1.47 -3.22
C ASN A 133 10.86 -1.51 -2.45
N PRO A 134 9.95 -2.47 -2.70
CA PRO A 134 8.77 -2.57 -1.86
C PRO A 134 9.13 -3.02 -0.44
N LEU A 135 8.59 -2.33 0.56
CA LEU A 135 8.81 -2.62 1.98
C LEU A 135 7.47 -2.88 2.67
N LEU A 136 7.29 -4.11 3.14
CA LEU A 136 6.20 -4.51 4.02
C LEU A 136 6.76 -4.85 5.39
N HIS A 137 6.28 -4.14 6.41
CA HIS A 137 6.62 -4.42 7.79
C HIS A 137 5.38 -4.50 8.66
N SER A 138 5.23 -5.62 9.36
CA SER A 138 4.26 -5.77 10.43
C SER A 138 4.63 -6.96 11.32
N PRO A 139 4.56 -6.84 12.66
CA PRO A 139 4.67 -7.98 13.57
C PRO A 139 3.86 -9.18 13.10
N ASP A 140 2.57 -9.01 12.79
CA ASP A 140 1.66 -10.09 12.39
C ASP A 140 1.08 -9.86 10.99
N MET A 141 1.50 -10.68 10.01
CA MET A 141 1.00 -10.58 8.64
C MET A 141 0.23 -11.84 8.21
N THR A 142 -1.00 -11.65 7.75
CA THR A 142 -1.85 -12.73 7.24
C THR A 142 -2.20 -12.51 5.76
N ASN A 143 -1.91 -13.50 4.93
CA ASN A 143 -2.10 -13.52 3.48
C ASN A 143 -1.50 -12.30 2.73
N PRO A 144 -0.26 -11.85 3.00
CA PRO A 144 0.34 -10.82 2.15
C PRO A 144 0.60 -11.36 0.75
N LEU A 145 0.23 -10.58 -0.27
CA LEU A 145 0.43 -10.92 -1.68
C LEU A 145 1.25 -9.84 -2.37
N LEU A 146 2.44 -10.21 -2.83
CA LEU A 146 3.26 -9.41 -3.72
C LEU A 146 3.41 -10.12 -5.06
N HIS A 147 2.99 -9.45 -6.12
CA HIS A 147 3.12 -9.96 -7.48
C HIS A 147 3.71 -8.90 -8.40
N SER A 148 4.81 -9.25 -9.06
CA SER A 148 5.45 -8.45 -10.09
C SER A 148 6.11 -9.35 -11.12
N PRO A 149 6.03 -9.13 -12.44
CA PRO A 149 6.96 -9.67 -13.42
C PRO A 149 8.44 -9.49 -13.02
N ASP A 150 8.82 -8.24 -12.71
CA ASP A 150 10.18 -7.86 -12.34
C ASP A 150 10.17 -7.16 -10.97
N MET A 151 10.94 -7.70 -10.00
CA MET A 151 10.97 -7.18 -8.63
C MET A 151 12.40 -6.98 -8.13
N THR A 152 12.73 -5.74 -7.75
CA THR A 152 14.06 -5.38 -7.26
C THR A 152 14.03 -4.95 -5.80
N ASN A 153 14.89 -5.56 -4.98
CA ASN A 153 15.04 -5.35 -3.54
C ASN A 153 13.71 -5.41 -2.72
N PRO A 154 12.82 -6.39 -2.90
CA PRO A 154 11.66 -6.51 -2.03
C PRO A 154 12.07 -6.87 -0.61
N LEU A 155 11.47 -6.22 0.38
CA LEU A 155 11.66 -6.46 1.80
C LEU A 155 10.33 -6.79 2.46
N LEU A 156 10.18 -8.04 2.92
CA LEU A 156 9.07 -8.46 3.77
C LEU A 156 9.64 -8.85 5.13
N HIS A 157 9.19 -8.15 6.18
CA HIS A 157 9.63 -8.42 7.54
C HIS A 157 8.45 -8.51 8.49
N SER A 158 8.36 -9.63 9.21
CA SER A 158 7.37 -9.86 10.25
C SER A 158 7.92 -10.76 11.35
N SER A 159 7.25 -10.80 12.50
CA SER A 159 7.48 -11.87 13.49
C SER A 159 6.79 -13.15 13.01
N ASP A 160 5.49 -13.03 12.70
CA ASP A 160 4.62 -14.14 12.31
C ASP A 160 3.96 -13.88 10.94
N MET A 161 4.29 -14.70 9.94
CA MET A 161 3.64 -14.67 8.63
C MET A 161 2.81 -15.91 8.36
N THR A 162 1.54 -15.72 8.01
CA THR A 162 0.65 -16.80 7.58
C THR A 162 0.23 -16.62 6.12
N ASN A 163 0.43 -17.67 5.32
CA ASN A 163 0.17 -17.75 3.88
C ASN A 163 0.77 -16.59 3.05
N PRO A 164 2.04 -16.17 3.25
CA PRO A 164 2.62 -15.16 2.36
C PRO A 164 2.77 -15.72 0.94
N LEU A 165 2.38 -14.93 -0.05
CA LEU A 165 2.53 -15.22 -1.48
C LEU A 165 3.43 -14.17 -2.12
N LEU A 166 4.61 -14.61 -2.54
CA LEU A 166 5.56 -13.79 -3.30
C LEU A 166 5.78 -14.44 -4.66
N HIS A 167 5.35 -13.77 -5.72
CA HIS A 167 5.50 -14.27 -7.08
C HIS A 167 6.20 -13.24 -7.97
N SER A 168 7.35 -13.61 -8.52
CA SER A 168 8.03 -12.82 -9.54
C SER A 168 8.85 -13.68 -10.51
N PRO A 169 8.60 -13.67 -11.83
CA PRO A 169 9.51 -14.23 -12.83
C PRO A 169 11.00 -13.88 -12.60
N ASP A 170 11.31 -12.58 -12.42
CA ASP A 170 12.65 -12.09 -12.09
C ASP A 170 12.63 -11.37 -10.73
N MET A 171 13.48 -11.79 -9.81
CA MET A 171 13.61 -11.18 -8.49
C MET A 171 15.08 -10.95 -8.13
N THR A 172 15.43 -9.70 -7.88
CA THR A 172 16.79 -9.30 -7.51
C THR A 172 16.88 -8.81 -6.07
N ASN A 173 17.80 -9.37 -5.29
CA ASN A 173 18.07 -9.09 -3.87
C ASN A 173 16.82 -9.14 -2.95
N PRO A 174 15.96 -10.17 -3.00
CA PRO A 174 14.84 -10.24 -2.07
C PRO A 174 15.30 -10.50 -0.64
N LEU A 175 14.68 -9.83 0.32
CA LEU A 175 14.84 -10.04 1.74
C LEU A 175 13.50 -10.43 2.36
N LEU A 176 13.40 -11.69 2.77
CA LEU A 176 12.24 -12.22 3.50
C LEU A 176 12.70 -12.64 4.89
N HIS A 177 12.12 -12.04 5.93
CA HIS A 177 12.44 -12.37 7.31
C HIS A 177 11.17 -12.57 8.15
N SER A 178 10.99 -13.79 8.66
CA SER A 178 10.05 -14.10 9.74
C SER A 178 10.60 -15.20 10.62
N PRO A 179 10.73 -15.01 11.94
CA PRO A 179 10.85 -16.11 12.90
C PRO A 179 9.91 -17.27 12.58
N ASP A 180 8.60 -16.99 12.49
CA ASP A 180 7.56 -17.99 12.25
C ASP A 180 6.87 -17.76 10.90
N MET A 181 6.90 -18.75 10.00
CA MET A 181 6.17 -18.72 8.73
C MET A 181 5.31 -19.97 8.51
N THR A 182 4.05 -19.78 8.18
CA THR A 182 3.10 -20.86 7.88
C THR A 182 2.60 -20.79 6.45
N ASN A 183 2.68 -21.89 5.71
CA ASN A 183 2.30 -22.04 4.31
C ASN A 183 2.86 -20.95 3.34
N PRO A 184 4.15 -20.60 3.38
CA PRO A 184 4.69 -19.63 2.43
C PRO A 184 4.69 -20.21 1.00
N LEU A 185 4.30 -19.39 0.02
CA LEU A 185 4.42 -19.67 -1.40
C LEU A 185 5.35 -18.64 -2.04
N LEU A 186 6.57 -19.04 -2.37
CA LEU A 186 7.54 -18.22 -3.08
C LEU A 186 7.77 -18.83 -4.47
N HIS A 187 7.52 -18.07 -5.53
CA HIS A 187 7.71 -18.52 -6.90
C HIS A 187 8.54 -17.50 -7.69
N SER A 188 9.80 -17.85 -7.99
CA SER A 188 10.70 -17.00 -8.80
C SER A 188 11.70 -17.82 -9.61
N PRO A 189 11.45 -18.09 -10.91
CA PRO A 189 12.34 -18.88 -11.75
C PRO A 189 13.73 -18.23 -11.95
N ASP A 190 13.83 -16.91 -11.88
CA ASP A 190 15.10 -16.19 -11.78
C ASP A 190 15.15 -15.41 -10.47
N MET A 191 16.05 -15.80 -9.57
CA MET A 191 16.21 -15.15 -8.26
C MET A 191 17.69 -14.93 -7.98
N THR A 192 18.10 -13.66 -7.86
CA THR A 192 19.49 -13.28 -7.62
C THR A 192 19.68 -12.71 -6.21
N ASN A 193 20.74 -13.16 -5.52
CA ASN A 193 21.12 -12.75 -4.16
C ASN A 193 19.98 -12.76 -3.10
N PRO A 194 19.20 -13.85 -2.97
CA PRO A 194 18.15 -13.89 -1.96
C PRO A 194 18.69 -14.02 -0.54
N LEU A 195 18.04 -13.31 0.38
CA LEU A 195 18.21 -13.43 1.82
C LEU A 195 16.88 -13.84 2.46
N LEU A 196 16.64 -15.15 2.52
CA LEU A 196 15.46 -15.74 3.13
C LEU A 196 15.81 -16.30 4.50
N HIS A 197 15.23 -15.75 5.56
CA HIS A 197 15.44 -16.22 6.92
C HIS A 197 14.11 -16.49 7.63
N SER A 198 13.86 -17.77 7.88
CA SER A 198 12.81 -18.20 8.79
C SER A 198 13.21 -19.50 9.50
N PRO A 199 13.54 -19.45 10.80
CA PRO A 199 13.90 -20.63 11.57
C PRO A 199 12.74 -21.62 11.67
N ASP A 200 11.50 -21.15 11.77
CA ASP A 200 10.30 -21.98 11.97
C ASP A 200 9.34 -21.86 10.77
N MET A 201 9.63 -22.62 9.71
CA MET A 201 8.78 -22.72 8.51
C MET A 201 7.91 -23.98 8.51
N THR A 202 6.60 -23.84 8.29
CA THR A 202 5.66 -24.96 8.12
C THR A 202 5.00 -24.95 6.74
N ASN A 203 4.92 -26.12 6.10
CA ASN A 203 4.32 -26.33 4.75
C ASN A 203 4.78 -25.37 3.63
N PRO A 204 6.09 -25.12 3.45
CA PRO A 204 6.54 -24.21 2.39
C PRO A 204 6.37 -24.80 0.99
N LEU A 205 5.96 -23.96 0.03
CA LEU A 205 6.00 -24.22 -1.40
C LEU A 205 6.97 -23.21 -2.06
N LEU A 206 8.21 -23.64 -2.24
CA LEU A 206 9.28 -22.83 -2.81
C LEU A 206 9.59 -23.32 -4.21
N HIS A 207 9.29 -22.51 -5.22
CA HIS A 207 9.59 -22.77 -6.61
C HIS A 207 10.55 -21.71 -7.13
N SER A 208 11.65 -22.21 -7.67
CA SER A 208 12.67 -21.46 -8.38
C SER A 208 12.94 -22.11 -9.74
#